data_AF-A0AA87FGB1-F1
#
_entry.id   AF-A0AA87FGB1-F1
#
_cell.length_a   1.000
_cell.length_b   1.000
_cell.length_c   1.000
_cell.angle_alpha   90.00
_cell.angle_beta   90.00
_cell.angle_gamma   90.00
#
_symmetry.space_group_name_H-M   'P 1'
#
loop_
_entity.id
_entity.type
_entity.pdbx_description
1 polymer ?
#
loop_
_entity_poly.entity_id
_entity_poly.type
_entity_poly.pdbx_seq_one_letter_code
_entity_poly.pdbx_strand_id
1 'polypeptide(L)'
;MKKGRMKRNKVVLIVGIAAILAGWVFKISPSKINNFTDIMSASLSFSALATAMFLSSFSLIPAFSNSKFINALKELGTDIKIMDRLLISTLIFFISSLMTFILLFFDCNSNSLISNIITTLWLSFTSMGFASTFYVIAILIKGFEHYYESQVEKNHE
;
A
#
# COMPACT_ATOMS: atom_id res chain seq x y z
N MET A 1 -5.19 -14.97 -17.31
CA MET A 1 -4.40 -14.40 -16.18
C MET A 1 -4.68 -12.91 -15.83
N LYS A 2 -4.92 -11.98 -16.77
CA LYS A 2 -5.12 -10.54 -16.44
C LYS A 2 -6.41 -10.18 -15.66
N LYS A 3 -7.54 -10.86 -15.90
CA LYS A 3 -8.83 -10.55 -15.24
C LYS A 3 -8.85 -10.82 -13.73
N GLY A 4 -8.08 -11.80 -13.24
CA GLY A 4 -8.01 -12.14 -11.82
C GLY A 4 -7.29 -11.09 -10.98
N ARG A 5 -6.19 -10.51 -11.51
CA ARG A 5 -5.41 -9.45 -10.85
C ARG A 5 -6.25 -8.20 -10.55
N MET A 6 -6.97 -7.70 -11.56
CA MET A 6 -7.88 -6.56 -11.40
C MET A 6 -8.98 -6.84 -10.37
N LYS A 7 -9.62 -8.02 -10.42
CA LYS A 7 -10.70 -8.37 -9.47
C LYS A 7 -10.22 -8.37 -8.02
N ARG A 8 -8.96 -8.74 -7.76
CA ARG A 8 -8.34 -8.79 -6.42
C ARG A 8 -8.00 -7.42 -5.84
N ASN A 9 -7.70 -6.43 -6.69
CA ASN A 9 -7.29 -5.09 -6.27
C ASN A 9 -8.38 -4.02 -6.50
N LYS A 10 -9.61 -4.43 -6.83
CA LYS A 10 -10.74 -3.51 -7.04
C LYS A 10 -10.95 -2.59 -5.86
N VAL A 11 -10.86 -3.09 -4.63
CA VAL A 11 -11.09 -2.27 -3.44
C VAL A 11 -10.04 -1.17 -3.31
N VAL A 12 -8.76 -1.48 -3.56
CA VAL A 12 -7.70 -0.48 -3.58
C VAL A 12 -7.95 0.58 -4.65
N LEU A 13 -8.35 0.17 -5.86
CA LEU A 13 -8.71 1.11 -6.93
C LEU A 13 -9.94 1.97 -6.59
N ILE A 14 -10.97 1.38 -5.98
CA ILE A 14 -12.18 2.09 -5.54
C ILE A 14 -11.83 3.15 -4.49
N VAL A 15 -10.97 2.81 -3.52
CA VAL A 15 -10.49 3.76 -2.51
C VAL A 15 -9.73 4.92 -3.17
N GLY A 16 -8.88 4.64 -4.15
CA GLY A 16 -8.19 5.68 -4.92
C GLY A 16 -9.16 6.59 -5.67
N ILE A 17 -10.09 6.02 -6.43
CA ILE A 17 -11.10 6.80 -7.17
C ILE A 17 -11.95 7.65 -6.21
N ALA A 18 -12.38 7.08 -5.08
CA ALA A 18 -13.13 7.81 -4.06
C ALA A 18 -12.32 8.98 -3.48
N ALA A 19 -11.03 8.78 -3.25
CA ALA A 19 -10.13 9.83 -2.78
C ALA A 19 -9.91 10.94 -3.84
N ILE A 20 -9.83 10.59 -5.13
CA ILE A 20 -9.79 11.58 -6.23
C ILE A 20 -11.07 12.41 -6.25
N LEU A 21 -12.23 11.75 -6.21
CA LEU A 21 -13.53 12.42 -6.22
C LEU A 21 -13.69 13.34 -5.01
N ALA A 22 -13.30 12.87 -3.81
CA ALA A 22 -13.29 13.69 -2.61
C ALA A 22 -12.35 14.90 -2.77
N GLY A 23 -11.11 14.68 -3.24
CA GLY A 23 -10.15 15.77 -3.44
C GLY A 23 -10.62 16.83 -4.43
N TRP A 24 -11.33 16.42 -5.50
CA TRP A 24 -11.96 17.34 -6.45
C TRP A 24 -13.14 18.10 -5.86
N VAL A 25 -14.06 17.42 -5.17
CA VAL A 25 -15.25 18.03 -4.56
C VAL A 25 -14.84 19.06 -3.49
N PHE A 26 -13.87 18.72 -2.65
CA PHE A 26 -13.37 19.62 -1.60
C PHE A 26 -12.32 20.63 -2.09
N LYS A 27 -11.91 20.54 -3.36
CA LYS A 27 -10.85 21.36 -3.98
C LYS A 27 -9.63 21.45 -3.08
N ILE A 28 -9.07 20.30 -2.70
CA ILE A 28 -7.94 20.23 -1.78
C ILE A 28 -6.71 20.84 -2.47
N SER A 29 -6.06 21.77 -1.77
CA SER A 29 -4.87 22.49 -2.20
C SER A 29 -3.87 22.53 -1.04
N PRO A 30 -2.57 22.78 -1.28
CA PRO A 30 -1.60 22.95 -0.20
C PRO A 30 -2.03 23.99 0.83
N SER A 31 -2.64 25.09 0.39
CA SER A 31 -3.08 26.18 1.28
C SER A 31 -4.19 25.80 2.25
N LYS A 32 -4.92 24.71 1.99
CA LYS A 32 -5.95 24.17 2.89
C LYS A 32 -5.38 23.17 3.90
N ILE A 33 -4.13 22.74 3.73
CA ILE A 33 -3.48 21.76 4.59
C ILE A 33 -2.61 22.53 5.58
N ASN A 34 -3.05 22.57 6.84
CA ASN A 34 -2.23 23.10 7.92
C ASN A 34 -0.95 22.26 8.04
N ASN A 35 0.21 22.93 8.15
CA ASN A 35 1.53 22.29 8.20
C ASN A 35 1.84 21.43 6.97
N PHE A 36 1.48 21.91 5.78
CA PHE A 36 1.68 21.21 4.52
C PHE A 36 3.09 20.64 4.34
N THR A 37 4.13 21.46 4.57
CA THR A 37 5.54 21.04 4.40
C THR A 37 5.93 19.91 5.35
N ASP A 38 5.45 19.94 6.60
CA ASP A 38 5.73 18.89 7.58
C ASP A 38 5.02 17.60 7.20
N ILE A 39 3.77 17.69 6.75
CA ILE A 39 2.99 16.54 6.28
C ILE A 39 3.62 15.93 5.03
N MET A 40 4.09 16.74 4.08
CA MET A 40 4.81 16.24 2.91
C MET A 40 6.11 15.57 3.35
N SER A 41 6.91 16.19 4.22
CA SER A 41 8.17 15.59 4.69
C SER A 41 7.93 14.25 5.39
N ALA A 42 6.94 14.18 6.28
CA ALA A 42 6.55 12.95 6.96
C ALA A 42 6.02 11.88 5.98
N SER A 43 5.19 12.29 5.01
CA SER A 43 4.67 11.39 3.98
C SER A 43 5.79 10.84 3.09
N LEU A 44 6.82 11.64 2.79
CA LEU A 44 7.96 11.21 1.99
C LEU A 44 8.74 10.13 2.72
N SER A 45 9.09 10.37 4.00
CA SER A 45 9.79 9.41 4.85
C SER A 45 8.99 8.13 5.04
N PHE A 46 7.68 8.24 5.32
CA PHE A 46 6.81 7.08 5.50
C PHE A 46 6.70 6.25 4.23
N SER A 47 6.44 6.88 3.08
CA SER A 47 6.32 6.18 1.80
C SER A 47 7.64 5.48 1.41
N ALA A 48 8.79 6.10 1.66
CA ALA A 48 10.10 5.47 1.44
C ALA A 48 10.31 4.24 2.34
N LEU A 49 10.00 4.37 3.64
CA LEU A 49 10.07 3.27 4.60
C LEU A 49 9.15 2.10 4.20
N ALA A 50 7.89 2.40 3.89
CA ALA A 50 6.91 1.40 3.48
C ALA A 50 7.34 0.67 2.19
N THR A 51 7.89 1.42 1.23
CA THR A 51 8.45 0.86 -0.02
C THR A 51 9.57 -0.15 0.28
N ALA A 52 10.54 0.25 1.11
CA ALA A 52 11.65 -0.61 1.50
C ALA A 52 11.18 -1.86 2.26
N MET A 53 10.25 -1.69 3.20
CA MET A 53 9.68 -2.77 4.00
C MET A 53 8.93 -3.79 3.13
N PHE A 54 8.06 -3.35 2.21
CA PHE A 54 7.32 -4.26 1.34
C PHE A 54 8.22 -4.95 0.33
N LEU A 55 9.24 -4.25 -0.20
CA LEU A 55 10.20 -4.86 -1.11
C LEU A 55 11.05 -5.92 -0.40
N SER A 56 11.50 -5.64 0.83
CA SER A 56 12.21 -6.62 1.67
C SER A 56 11.32 -7.83 1.93
N SER A 57 10.08 -7.62 2.37
CA SER A 57 9.10 -8.70 2.60
C SER A 57 8.87 -9.55 1.35
N PHE A 58 8.76 -8.91 0.19
CA PHE A 58 8.62 -9.58 -1.10
C PHE A 58 9.84 -10.47 -1.41
N SER A 59 11.05 -9.99 -1.15
CA SER A 59 12.29 -10.76 -1.37
C SER A 59 12.45 -11.96 -0.44
N LEU A 60 11.89 -11.90 0.77
CA LEU A 60 12.00 -12.95 1.78
C LEU A 60 11.13 -14.17 1.44
N ILE A 61 9.97 -13.98 0.80
CA ILE A 61 9.05 -15.07 0.45
C ILE A 61 9.74 -16.20 -0.35
N PRO A 62 10.43 -15.93 -1.47
CA PRO A 62 11.14 -16.98 -2.21
C PRO A 62 12.40 -17.47 -1.48
N ALA A 63 13.10 -16.59 -0.74
CA ALA A 63 14.31 -16.96 0.01
C ALA A 63 14.02 -17.99 1.11
N PHE A 64 12.84 -17.92 1.74
CA PHE A 64 12.38 -18.84 2.78
C PHE A 64 11.33 -19.84 2.26
N SER A 65 11.45 -20.25 0.99
CA SER A 65 10.50 -21.14 0.31
C SER A 65 10.26 -22.50 0.98
N ASN A 66 11.18 -22.95 1.84
CA ASN A 66 11.10 -24.19 2.62
C ASN A 66 10.61 -23.97 4.07
N SER A 67 10.31 -22.74 4.48
CA SER A 67 9.81 -22.48 5.82
C SER A 67 8.37 -22.99 5.98
N LYS A 68 8.05 -23.48 7.18
CA LYS A 68 6.70 -23.99 7.49
C LYS A 68 5.60 -22.95 7.25
N PHE A 69 5.88 -21.67 7.52
CA PHE A 69 4.95 -20.56 7.27
C PHE A 69 4.71 -20.31 5.78
N ILE A 70 5.76 -20.32 4.95
CA ILE A 70 5.59 -20.16 3.49
C ILE A 70 4.86 -21.36 2.89
N ASN A 71 5.07 -22.56 3.42
CA ASN A 71 4.29 -23.73 3.02
C ASN A 71 2.81 -23.60 3.39
N ALA A 72 2.47 -23.11 4.59
CA ALA A 72 1.09 -22.79 4.97
C ALA A 72 0.45 -21.76 4.02
N LEU A 73 1.21 -20.73 3.59
CA LEU A 73 0.73 -19.77 2.59
C LEU A 73 0.52 -20.38 1.20
N LYS A 74 1.35 -21.36 0.80
CA LYS A 74 1.19 -22.13 -0.45
C LYS A 74 -0.02 -23.06 -0.39
N GLU A 75 -0.23 -23.73 0.75
CA GLU A 75 -1.40 -24.60 0.99
C GLU A 75 -2.71 -23.81 0.89
N LEU A 76 -2.73 -22.58 1.40
CA LEU A 76 -3.85 -21.65 1.22
C LEU A 76 -3.98 -21.06 -0.21
N GLY A 77 -3.01 -21.34 -1.10
CA GLY A 77 -2.94 -20.75 -2.45
C GLY A 77 -2.86 -19.22 -2.41
N THR A 78 -2.19 -18.67 -1.39
CA THR A 78 -2.07 -17.23 -1.13
C THR A 78 -0.66 -16.68 -1.33
N ASP A 79 0.35 -17.53 -1.45
CA ASP A 79 1.77 -17.18 -1.72
C ASP A 79 1.93 -16.22 -2.92
N ILE A 80 1.39 -16.58 -4.09
CA ILE A 80 1.46 -15.73 -5.28
C ILE A 80 0.60 -14.47 -5.09
N LYS A 81 -0.50 -14.56 -4.33
CA LYS A 81 -1.41 -13.43 -4.08
C LYS A 81 -0.76 -12.38 -3.17
N ILE A 82 -0.02 -12.81 -2.14
CA ILE A 82 0.65 -11.89 -1.21
C ILE A 82 1.86 -11.25 -1.88
N MET A 83 2.64 -12.02 -2.67
CA MET A 83 3.73 -11.46 -3.48
C MET A 83 3.24 -10.38 -4.46
N ASP A 84 2.15 -10.64 -5.20
CA ASP A 84 1.54 -9.68 -6.14
C ASP A 84 1.08 -8.40 -5.41
N ARG A 85 0.48 -8.55 -4.22
CA ARG A 85 0.01 -7.41 -3.41
C ARG A 85 1.15 -6.61 -2.80
N LEU A 86 2.20 -7.26 -2.31
CA LEU A 86 3.39 -6.58 -1.80
C LEU A 86 4.02 -5.73 -2.90
N LEU A 87 4.21 -6.28 -4.10
CA LEU A 87 4.77 -5.56 -5.24
C LEU A 87 3.91 -4.37 -5.66
N ILE A 88 2.59 -4.54 -5.72
CA ILE A 88 1.67 -3.43 -6.03
C ILE A 88 1.71 -2.35 -4.94
N SER A 89 1.78 -2.74 -3.67
CA SER A 89 1.91 -1.79 -2.55
C SER A 89 3.21 -1.00 -2.65
N THR A 90 4.33 -1.68 -2.94
CA THR A 90 5.64 -1.06 -3.19
C THR A 90 5.54 -0.01 -4.30
N LEU A 91 4.90 -0.34 -5.44
CA LEU A 91 4.73 0.62 -6.54
C LEU A 91 3.85 1.82 -6.14
N ILE A 92 2.77 1.59 -5.40
CA ILE A 92 1.88 2.66 -4.94
C ILE A 92 2.62 3.63 -4.01
N PHE A 93 3.35 3.11 -3.01
CA PHE A 93 4.13 3.95 -2.09
C PHE A 93 5.31 4.62 -2.77
N PHE A 94 5.95 3.97 -3.75
CA PHE A 94 6.98 4.58 -4.56
C PHE A 94 6.44 5.78 -5.35
N ILE A 95 5.31 5.61 -6.05
CA ILE A 95 4.65 6.71 -6.76
C ILE A 95 4.21 7.82 -5.78
N SER A 96 3.66 7.46 -4.62
CA SER A 96 3.32 8.43 -3.58
C SER A 96 4.54 9.25 -3.16
N SER A 97 5.70 8.61 -2.91
CA SER A 97 6.93 9.31 -2.55
C SER A 97 7.42 10.28 -3.64
N LEU A 98 7.32 9.90 -4.91
CA LEU A 98 7.64 10.80 -6.03
C LEU A 98 6.69 12.01 -6.08
N MET A 99 5.39 11.79 -5.87
CA MET A 99 4.41 12.88 -5.82
C MET A 99 4.68 13.82 -4.65
N THR A 100 5.00 13.27 -3.47
CA THR A 100 5.35 14.07 -2.30
C THR A 100 6.61 14.90 -2.52
N PHE A 101 7.62 14.31 -3.18
CA PHE A 101 8.84 15.03 -3.56
C PHE A 101 8.54 16.19 -4.51
N ILE A 102 7.67 16.00 -5.51
CA ILE A 102 7.20 17.08 -6.39
C ILE A 102 6.44 18.14 -5.61
N LEU A 103 5.59 17.74 -4.65
CA LEU A 103 4.79 18.66 -3.84
C LEU A 103 5.63 19.57 -2.93
N LEU A 104 6.80 19.11 -2.49
CA LEU A 104 7.73 19.93 -1.69
C LEU A 104 8.31 21.12 -2.46
N PHE A 105 8.24 21.14 -3.79
CA PHE A 105 8.63 22.31 -4.59
C PHE A 105 7.53 23.39 -4.67
N PHE A 106 6.32 23.09 -4.23
CA PHE A 106 5.23 24.08 -4.19
C PHE A 106 5.19 24.78 -2.84
N ASP A 107 4.94 26.10 -2.88
CA ASP A 107 4.71 26.89 -1.68
C ASP A 107 3.42 26.44 -0.96
N CYS A 108 3.41 26.52 0.36
CA CYS A 108 2.25 26.21 1.19
C CYS A 108 1.06 27.12 0.87
N ASN A 109 1.30 28.31 0.34
CA ASN A 109 0.24 29.22 -0.10
C ASN A 109 -0.21 29.01 -1.56
N SER A 110 0.34 28.02 -2.27
CA SER A 110 -0.01 27.76 -3.66
C SER A 110 -1.46 27.28 -3.79
N ASN A 111 -2.22 27.93 -4.66
CA ASN A 111 -3.57 27.54 -5.07
C ASN A 111 -3.66 27.29 -6.59
N SER A 112 -2.52 27.02 -7.23
CA SER A 112 -2.49 26.74 -8.67
C SER A 112 -3.24 25.44 -8.99
N LEU A 113 -3.88 25.39 -10.17
CA LEU A 113 -4.59 24.19 -10.64
C LEU A 113 -3.68 22.95 -10.66
N ILE A 114 -2.42 23.13 -11.05
CA ILE A 114 -1.41 22.07 -11.09
C ILE A 114 -1.15 21.53 -9.68
N SER A 115 -0.97 22.42 -8.71
CA SER A 115 -0.75 22.03 -7.32
C SER A 115 -1.94 21.23 -6.76
N ASN A 116 -3.17 21.69 -7.02
CA ASN A 116 -4.38 20.99 -6.56
C ASN A 116 -4.52 19.58 -7.17
N ILE A 117 -4.19 19.43 -8.46
CA ILE A 117 -4.20 18.13 -9.14
C ILE A 117 -3.19 17.20 -8.48
N ILE A 118 -1.96 17.66 -8.28
CA ILE A 118 -0.89 16.83 -7.70
C ILE A 118 -1.22 16.48 -6.24
N THR A 119 -1.74 17.42 -5.44
CA THR A 119 -2.16 17.17 -4.05
C THR A 119 -3.28 16.12 -3.99
N THR A 120 -4.26 16.21 -4.89
CA THR A 120 -5.34 15.22 -4.96
C THR A 120 -4.82 13.85 -5.39
N LEU A 121 -3.91 13.82 -6.36
CA LEU A 121 -3.29 12.58 -6.83
C LEU A 121 -2.47 11.92 -5.70
N TRP A 122 -1.67 12.71 -4.97
CA TRP A 122 -0.92 12.26 -3.81
C TRP A 122 -1.84 11.68 -2.72
N LEU A 123 -2.95 12.35 -2.39
CA LEU A 123 -3.94 11.83 -1.44
C LEU A 123 -4.53 10.48 -1.90
N SER A 124 -4.82 10.36 -3.19
CA SER A 124 -5.30 9.11 -3.78
C SER A 124 -4.27 7.99 -3.66
N PHE A 125 -3.01 8.23 -4.04
CA PHE A 125 -1.98 7.19 -3.94
C PHE A 125 -1.70 6.81 -2.49
N THR A 126 -1.73 7.77 -1.57
CA THR A 126 -1.53 7.52 -0.14
C THR A 126 -2.68 6.70 0.45
N SER A 127 -3.93 7.02 0.13
CA SER A 127 -5.09 6.23 0.59
C SER A 127 -5.11 4.82 0.00
N MET A 128 -4.76 4.68 -1.29
CA MET A 128 -4.56 3.37 -1.93
C MET A 128 -3.46 2.57 -1.22
N GLY A 129 -2.36 3.23 -0.83
CA GLY A 129 -1.26 2.64 -0.10
C GLY A 129 -1.75 2.03 1.22
N PHE A 130 -2.43 2.82 2.04
CA PHE A 130 -3.01 2.35 3.30
C PHE A 130 -3.99 1.19 3.12
N ALA A 131 -4.92 1.29 2.17
CA ALA A 131 -5.86 0.21 1.89
C ALA A 131 -5.12 -1.09 1.51
N SER A 132 -4.08 -0.99 0.68
CA SER A 132 -3.27 -2.14 0.29
C SER A 132 -2.52 -2.74 1.48
N THR A 133 -1.98 -1.91 2.37
CA THR A 133 -1.31 -2.34 3.61
C THR A 133 -2.24 -3.14 4.51
N PHE A 134 -3.46 -2.66 4.77
CA PHE A 134 -4.43 -3.39 5.58
C PHE A 134 -4.75 -4.78 5.00
N TYR A 135 -4.84 -4.89 3.68
CA TYR A 135 -5.03 -6.18 3.03
C TYR A 135 -3.84 -7.12 3.18
N VAL A 136 -2.60 -6.62 3.07
CA VAL A 136 -1.40 -7.43 3.30
C VAL A 136 -1.40 -7.97 4.73
N ILE A 137 -1.68 -7.11 5.71
CA ILE A 137 -1.77 -7.49 7.13
C ILE A 137 -2.84 -8.57 7.33
N ALA A 138 -4.04 -8.40 6.77
CA ALA A 138 -5.12 -9.36 6.90
C ALA A 138 -4.77 -10.75 6.32
N ILE A 139 -4.02 -10.81 5.22
CA ILE A 139 -3.55 -12.09 4.66
C ILE A 139 -2.49 -12.72 5.57
N LEU A 140 -1.57 -11.92 6.11
CA LEU A 140 -0.55 -12.42 7.03
C LEU A 140 -1.18 -13.02 8.29
N ILE A 141 -2.16 -12.33 8.90
CA ILE A 141 -2.88 -12.83 10.08
C ILE A 141 -3.51 -14.20 9.77
N LYS A 142 -4.24 -14.32 8.64
CA LYS A 142 -4.82 -15.61 8.23
C LYS A 142 -3.78 -16.70 7.97
N GLY A 143 -2.63 -16.33 7.39
CA GLY A 143 -1.52 -17.25 7.22
C GLY A 143 -0.94 -17.73 8.54
N PHE A 144 -0.87 -16.86 9.55
CA PHE A 144 -0.41 -17.19 10.89
C PHE A 144 -1.42 -18.06 11.65
N GLU A 145 -2.71 -17.75 11.57
CA GLU A 145 -3.78 -18.57 12.17
C GLU A 145 -3.73 -20.00 11.64
N HIS A 146 -3.68 -20.18 10.30
CA HIS A 146 -3.58 -21.50 9.69
C HIS A 146 -2.27 -22.23 10.03
N TYR A 147 -1.16 -21.50 10.11
CA TYR A 147 0.11 -22.05 10.56
C TYR A 147 0.02 -22.56 12.01
N TYR A 148 -0.67 -21.84 12.90
CA TYR A 148 -0.84 -22.27 14.28
C TYR A 148 -1.73 -23.51 14.39
N GLU A 149 -2.89 -23.53 13.70
CA GLU A 149 -3.81 -24.67 13.66
C GLU A 149 -3.11 -25.95 13.17
N SER A 150 -2.33 -25.85 12.10
CA SER A 150 -1.58 -26.99 11.56
C SER A 150 -0.41 -27.49 12.43
N GLN A 151 0.10 -26.67 13.37
CA GLN A 151 1.04 -27.16 14.39
C GLN A 151 0.30 -27.84 15.56
N VAL A 152 -0.89 -27.39 15.91
CA VAL A 152 -1.70 -27.98 17.00
C VAL A 152 -2.18 -29.38 16.60
N GLU A 153 -2.69 -29.57 15.38
CA GLU A 153 -3.11 -30.91 14.90
C GLU A 153 -1.95 -31.93 14.92
N LYS A 154 -0.74 -31.51 14.54
CA LYS A 154 0.45 -32.39 14.54
C LYS A 154 0.99 -32.77 15.91
N ASN A 155 0.57 -32.09 16.98
CA ASN A 155 0.97 -32.42 18.35
C ASN A 155 -0.03 -33.34 19.05
N HIS A 156 -1.15 -33.67 18.40
CA HIS A 156 -2.20 -34.55 18.91
C HIS A 156 -2.28 -35.91 18.18
N GLU A 157 -1.39 -36.17 17.22
CA GLU A 157 -1.11 -37.48 16.62
C GLU A 157 0.14 -38.11 17.25
#